data_AF-A0A673HGV0-F1
#
_entry.id   AF-A0A673HGV0-F1
#
_cell.length_a   1.000
_cell.length_b   1.000
_cell.length_c   1.000
_cell.angle_alpha   90.00
_cell.angle_beta   90.00
_cell.angle_gamma   90.00
#
_symmetry.space_group_name_H-M   'P 1'
#
loop_
_entity.id
_entity.type
_entity.pdbx_description
1 polymer ?
#
loop_
_entity_poly.entity_id
_entity_poly.type
_entity_poly.pdbx_seq_one_letter_code
_entity_poly.pdbx_strand_id
1 'polypeptide(L)'
;LSQNVSISAFFSLPGALGCTPFSLCVCAGLKVPSGCELVVGGEPQCWSEGSCLLFDDSFLHTAFHDGSPEDGPRVVFMVDLWHPNVAAAERQALDYIFTPGR
;
A
#
# COMPACT_ATOMS: atom_id res chain seq x y z
N LEU A 1 -14.68 -15.21 5.31
CA LEU A 1 -13.97 -14.39 4.31
C LEU A 1 -13.06 -13.44 5.08
N SER A 2 -11.96 -13.96 5.63
CA SER A 2 -11.00 -13.12 6.36
C SER A 2 -10.05 -12.53 5.33
N GLN A 3 -10.29 -11.27 4.96
CA GLN A 3 -9.27 -10.47 4.31
C GLN A 3 -8.52 -9.74 5.42
N ASN A 4 -7.20 -9.82 5.42
CA ASN A 4 -6.39 -9.07 6.38
C ASN A 4 -6.41 -7.62 5.94
N VAL A 5 -7.33 -6.84 6.51
CA VAL A 5 -7.35 -5.38 6.34
C VAL A 5 -6.30 -4.80 7.29
N SER A 6 -5.09 -4.58 6.80
CA SER A 6 -4.05 -3.84 7.53
C SER A 6 -4.17 -2.36 7.19
N ILE A 7 -4.45 -1.52 8.19
CA ILE A 7 -4.52 -0.06 8.01
C ILE A 7 -3.15 0.51 8.37
N SER A 8 -2.37 0.91 7.35
CA SER A 8 -1.04 1.50 7.53
C SER A 8 -1.05 2.99 7.19
N ALA A 9 -0.66 3.84 8.14
CA ALA A 9 -0.39 5.25 7.87
C ALA A 9 1.07 5.41 7.40
N PHE A 10 1.28 5.67 6.10
CA PHE A 10 2.63 5.81 5.54
C PHE A 10 3.16 7.24 5.66
N PHE A 11 4.18 7.42 6.50
CA PHE A 11 5.08 8.55 6.44
C PHE A 11 6.10 8.34 5.30
N SER A 12 6.46 9.42 4.61
CA SER A 12 7.44 9.43 3.50
C SER A 12 8.70 8.63 3.88
N LEU A 13 8.94 7.50 3.19
CA LEU A 13 10.15 6.69 3.35
C LEU A 13 10.70 6.38 1.94
N PRO A 14 11.98 6.65 1.67
CA PRO A 14 12.62 6.23 0.44
C PRO A 14 12.76 4.70 0.41
N GLY A 15 12.24 4.07 -0.65
CA GLY A 15 12.44 2.64 -0.94
C GLY A 15 11.67 1.69 -0.02
N ALA A 16 10.35 1.60 -0.22
CA ALA A 16 9.53 0.58 0.44
C ALA A 16 9.40 -0.67 -0.45
N LEU A 17 9.49 -1.84 0.18
CA LEU A 17 9.15 -3.14 -0.38
C LEU A 17 8.10 -3.76 0.55
N GLY A 18 7.01 -4.26 -0.03
CA GLY A 18 5.97 -4.95 0.73
C GLY A 18 6.53 -6.18 1.44
N CYS A 19 5.99 -6.51 2.62
CA CYS A 19 6.42 -7.68 3.38
C CYS A 19 5.89 -9.01 2.81
N THR A 20 4.97 -8.99 1.84
CA THR A 20 4.30 -10.19 1.34
C THR A 20 4.21 -10.20 -0.20
N PRO A 21 4.98 -11.04 -0.91
CA PRO A 21 4.99 -11.09 -2.38
C PRO A 21 3.72 -11.70 -3.02
N PHE A 22 2.65 -11.85 -2.26
CA PHE A 22 1.38 -12.47 -2.68
C PHE A 22 0.17 -11.58 -2.41
N SER A 23 0.41 -10.30 -2.16
CA SER A 23 -0.60 -9.31 -1.83
C SER A 23 -0.69 -8.26 -2.94
N LEU A 24 -1.88 -7.70 -3.12
CA LEU A 24 -2.11 -6.48 -3.87
C LEU A 24 -2.48 -5.40 -2.87
N CYS A 25 -1.87 -4.22 -2.99
CA CYS A 25 -2.17 -3.08 -2.15
C CYS A 25 -3.19 -2.17 -2.84
N VAL A 26 -4.29 -1.88 -2.15
CA VAL A 26 -5.21 -0.78 -2.50
C VAL A 26 -4.84 0.43 -1.67
N CYS A 27 -4.46 1.53 -2.32
CA CYS A 27 -4.24 2.83 -1.70
C CYS A 27 -5.39 3.79 -2.05
N ALA A 28 -6.20 4.18 -1.07
CA ALA A 28 -7.19 5.23 -1.22
C ALA A 28 -6.67 6.56 -0.65
N GLY A 29 -6.66 7.61 -1.47
CA GLY A 29 -6.25 8.95 -1.05
C GLY A 29 -7.33 9.57 -0.16
N LEU A 30 -7.06 9.73 1.14
CA LEU A 30 -7.97 10.44 2.05
C LEU A 30 -7.65 11.94 2.11
N LYS A 31 -6.35 12.26 2.10
CA LYS A 31 -5.84 13.62 1.95
C LYS A 31 -4.55 13.58 1.15
N VAL A 32 -4.52 14.26 0.01
CA VAL A 32 -3.39 14.27 -0.93
C VAL A 32 -3.09 15.70 -1.35
N PRO A 33 -2.21 16.39 -0.60
CA PRO A 33 -1.73 17.72 -0.99
C PRO A 33 -0.96 17.69 -2.32
N SER A 34 -0.78 18.86 -2.94
CA SER A 34 0.11 19.00 -4.09
C SER A 34 1.53 18.55 -3.76
N GLY A 35 2.25 18.01 -4.74
CA GLY A 35 3.62 17.55 -4.52
C GLY A 35 3.76 16.14 -3.94
N CYS A 36 2.67 15.37 -3.89
CA CYS A 36 2.71 13.95 -3.56
C CYS A 36 2.89 13.10 -4.82
N GLU A 37 3.88 12.23 -4.84
CA GLU A 37 4.14 11.31 -5.95
C GLU A 37 4.29 9.86 -5.45
N LEU A 38 3.83 8.91 -6.27
CA LEU A 38 4.10 7.49 -6.13
C LEU A 38 4.78 6.98 -7.38
N VAL A 39 5.83 6.19 -7.18
CA VAL A 39 6.45 5.42 -8.25
C VAL A 39 6.39 3.96 -7.85
N VAL A 40 5.85 3.10 -8.71
CA VAL A 40 5.77 1.65 -8.51
C VAL A 40 6.47 0.97 -9.66
N GLY A 41 7.47 0.13 -9.38
CA GLY A 41 8.22 -0.57 -10.42
C GLY A 41 8.95 0.34 -11.41
N GLY A 42 9.19 1.61 -11.03
CA GLY A 42 9.76 2.63 -11.92
C GLY A 42 8.74 3.50 -12.66
N GLU A 43 7.45 3.18 -12.57
CA GLU A 43 6.39 3.91 -13.26
C GLU A 43 5.64 4.86 -12.30
N PRO A 44 5.58 6.17 -12.60
CA PRO A 44 4.79 7.12 -11.83
C PRO A 44 3.31 6.76 -11.85
N GLN A 45 2.65 6.84 -10.70
CA GLN A 45 1.23 6.55 -10.54
C GLN A 45 0.47 7.83 -10.23
N CYS A 46 -0.62 8.05 -10.97
CA CYS A 46 -1.55 9.13 -10.66
C CYS A 46 -2.57 8.63 -9.62
N TRP A 47 -2.62 9.26 -8.47
CA TRP A 47 -3.72 9.11 -7.52
C TRP A 47 -4.30 10.48 -7.16
N SER A 48 -5.51 10.52 -6.62
CA SER A 48 -6.13 11.74 -6.10
C SER A 48 -7.01 11.43 -4.89
N GLU A 49 -7.41 12.47 -4.15
CA GLU A 49 -8.36 12.31 -3.05
C GLU A 49 -9.68 11.67 -3.55
N GLY A 50 -10.17 10.70 -2.79
CA GLY A 50 -11.38 9.93 -3.13
C GLY A 50 -11.18 8.87 -4.23
N SER A 51 -9.99 8.77 -4.82
CA SER A 51 -9.64 7.71 -5.77
C SER A 51 -8.84 6.60 -5.11
N CYS A 52 -9.08 5.36 -5.56
CA CYS A 52 -8.31 4.19 -5.16
C CYS A 52 -7.33 3.81 -6.28
N LEU A 53 -6.08 3.59 -5.92
CA LEU A 53 -5.07 2.98 -6.76
C LEU A 53 -4.84 1.54 -6.30
N LEU A 54 -4.84 0.59 -7.22
CA LEU A 54 -4.49 -0.81 -6.95
C LEU A 54 -3.13 -1.10 -7.60
N PHE A 55 -2.16 -1.56 -6.82
CA PHE A 55 -0.86 -1.98 -7.32
C PHE A 55 -0.32 -3.20 -6.57
N ASP A 56 0.64 -3.87 -7.16
CA ASP A 56 1.36 -4.99 -6.55
C ASP A 56 2.53 -4.42 -5.73
N ASP A 57 2.49 -4.60 -4.40
CA ASP A 57 3.46 -4.05 -3.46
C ASP A 57 4.77 -4.84 -3.40
N SER A 58 4.85 -5.98 -4.10
CA SER A 58 6.10 -6.73 -4.31
C SER A 58 7.07 -5.98 -5.20
N PHE A 59 6.58 -5.06 -6.03
CA PHE A 59 7.43 -4.14 -6.78
C PHE A 59 7.99 -3.06 -5.86
N LEU A 60 9.24 -2.64 -6.15
CA LEU A 60 9.84 -1.51 -5.48
C LEU A 60 8.94 -0.28 -5.67
N HIS A 61 8.53 0.31 -4.56
CA HIS A 61 7.69 1.48 -4.59
C HIS A 61 8.25 2.59 -3.70
N THR A 62 8.13 3.82 -4.18
CA THR A 62 8.56 5.02 -3.45
C THR A 62 7.43 6.01 -3.43
N ALA A 63 7.11 6.52 -2.25
CA ALA A 63 6.07 7.50 -2.05
C ALA A 63 6.69 8.77 -1.46
N PHE A 64 6.64 9.87 -2.22
CA PHE A 64 7.28 11.13 -1.87
C PHE A 64 6.25 12.23 -1.59
N HIS A 65 6.69 13.26 -0.87
CA HIS A 65 5.92 14.48 -0.58
C HIS A 65 6.92 15.65 -0.48
N ASP A 66 6.95 16.53 -1.49
CA ASP A 66 7.75 17.77 -1.49
C ASP A 66 6.97 19.04 -1.13
N GLY A 67 5.72 18.87 -0.67
CA GLY A 67 4.91 19.98 -0.18
C GLY A 67 5.58 20.73 0.98
N SER A 68 5.29 22.01 1.04
CA SER A 68 5.65 22.86 2.17
C SER A 68 4.94 22.39 3.46
N PRO A 69 5.45 22.73 4.65
CA PRO A 69 4.76 22.42 5.90
C PRO A 69 3.31 22.93 5.97
N GLU A 70 2.99 24.04 5.28
CA GLU A 70 1.63 24.56 5.21
C GLU A 70 0.65 23.71 4.37
N ASP A 71 1.13 22.86 3.46
CA ASP A 71 0.29 21.96 2.65
C ASP A 71 -0.35 20.83 3.49
N GLY A 72 0.23 20.56 4.67
CA GLY A 72 -0.27 19.59 5.63
C GLY A 72 0.07 18.13 5.28
N PRO A 73 -0.41 17.15 6.08
CA PRO A 73 0.00 15.76 5.91
C PRO A 73 -0.68 15.07 4.73
N ARG A 74 0.06 14.16 4.07
CA ARG A 74 -0.50 13.13 3.19
C ARG A 74 -1.10 12.00 4.02
N VAL A 75 -2.36 11.68 3.78
CA VAL A 75 -3.07 10.59 4.46
C VAL A 75 -3.62 9.62 3.42
N VAL A 76 -3.16 8.38 3.49
CA VAL A 76 -3.60 7.29 2.62
C VAL A 76 -4.21 6.19 3.47
N PHE A 77 -5.25 5.55 2.94
CA PHE A 77 -5.82 4.34 3.49
C PHE A 77 -5.38 3.15 2.65
N MET A 78 -4.64 2.24 3.27
CA MET A 78 -4.14 1.04 2.62
C MET A 78 -4.98 -0.17 2.99
N VAL A 79 -5.18 -1.07 2.02
CA VAL A 79 -5.79 -2.38 2.22
C VAL A 79 -4.99 -3.41 1.43
N ASP A 80 -4.48 -4.42 2.12
CA ASP A 80 -3.83 -5.56 1.49
C ASP A 80 -4.85 -6.63 1.10
N LEU A 81 -4.86 -7.00 -0.17
CA LEU A 81 -5.71 -8.03 -0.74
C LEU A 81 -4.87 -9.23 -1.15
N TRP A 82 -5.37 -10.45 -0.94
CA TRP A 82 -4.74 -11.62 -1.54
C TRP A 82 -4.72 -11.51 -3.06
N HIS A 83 -3.58 -11.81 -3.68
CA HIS A 83 -3.50 -11.93 -5.13
C HIS A 83 -4.53 -12.98 -5.62
N PRO A 84 -5.25 -12.73 -6.73
CA PRO A 84 -6.35 -13.59 -7.17
C PRO A 84 -5.96 -15.06 -7.40
N ASN A 85 -4.69 -15.30 -7.75
CA ASN A 85 -4.15 -16.65 -7.96
C ASN A 85 -3.77 -17.40 -6.66
N VAL A 86 -3.89 -16.78 -5.49
CA VAL A 86 -3.60 -17.44 -4.21
C VAL A 86 -4.80 -18.27 -3.78
N ALA A 87 -4.64 -19.59 -3.79
CA ALA A 87 -5.65 -20.56 -3.40
C ALA A 87 -5.98 -20.46 -1.91
N ALA A 88 -7.19 -20.87 -1.53
CA ALA A 88 -7.65 -20.76 -0.14
C ALA A 88 -6.74 -21.52 0.87
N ALA A 89 -6.15 -22.66 0.46
CA ALA A 89 -5.22 -23.42 1.27
C ALA A 89 -3.90 -22.66 1.51
N GLU A 90 -3.41 -21.92 0.51
CA GLU A 90 -2.20 -21.10 0.61
C GLU A 90 -2.43 -19.91 1.55
N ARG A 91 -3.62 -19.28 1.50
CA ARG A 91 -3.99 -18.20 2.44
C ARG A 91 -3.95 -18.66 3.88
N GLN A 92 -4.48 -19.85 4.18
CA GLN A 92 -4.45 -20.41 5.54
C GLN A 92 -3.01 -20.69 6.02
N ALA A 93 -2.15 -21.17 5.13
CA ALA A 93 -0.75 -21.40 5.45
C ALA A 93 0.01 -20.09 5.70
N LEU A 94 -0.23 -19.07 4.87
CA LEU A 94 0.38 -17.75 5.00
C LEU A 94 -0.12 -17.03 6.27
N ASP A 95 -1.43 -17.08 6.56
CA ASP A 95 -1.97 -16.58 7.82
C ASP A 95 -1.26 -17.24 9.02
N TYR A 96 -1.08 -18.56 9.01
CA TYR A 96 -0.38 -19.27 10.08
C TYR A 96 1.09 -18.82 10.23
N ILE A 97 1.80 -18.56 9.13
CA ILE A 97 3.21 -18.16 9.15
C ILE A 97 3.39 -16.70 9.57
N PHE A 98 2.49 -15.81 9.14
CA PHE A 98 2.65 -14.35 9.28
C PHE A 98 1.72 -13.70 10.33
N THR A 99 0.94 -14.49 11.09
CA THR A 99 0.15 -13.93 12.20
C THR A 99 1.07 -13.32 13.27
N PRO A 100 0.95 -12.02 13.58
CA PRO A 100 1.72 -11.41 14.67
C PRO A 100 1.18 -11.95 16.00
N GLY A 101 1.99 -12.66 16.77
CA GLY A 101 1.59 -13.18 18.09
C GLY A 101 2.00 -14.61 18.43
N ARG A 102 2.94 -15.20 17.67
CA ARG A 102 3.72 -16.35 18.13
C ARG A 102 5.17 -15.98 18.34
#